data_AF-A0AAD0MPG8-F1
#
_entry.id   AF-A0AAD0MPG8-F1
#
_cell.length_a   1.000
_cell.length_b   1.000
_cell.length_c   1.000
_cell.angle_alpha   90.00
_cell.angle_beta   90.00
_cell.angle_gamma   90.00
#
_symmetry.space_group_name_H-M   'P 1'
#
loop_
_entity.id
_entity.type
_entity.pdbx_description
1 polymer ?
#
loop_
_entity_poly.entity_id
_entity_poly.type
_entity_poly.pdbx_seq_one_letter_code
_entity_poly.pdbx_strand_id
1 'polypeptide(L)'
;MIKSNLAIVMAEKKIKISELSRKTGISRVTLTSLYYNNSGGIQFDTLNNLCNFLSVKPSDILVYYPFDYKIKDLYPHIDGINNFKIEYIINNKTFSCSLEIELFVEKKIEPEDDAGGIIITDVFISVYLSEQFDFADSEIELSESARHFQKFFNTLPSDIKNDMESYIVTSCFDEISNIYYIDEESNINFEWEI
;
A
#
# COMPACT_ATOMS: atom_id res chain seq x y z
N MET A 1 -11.32 7.85 6.30
CA MET A 1 -10.31 8.66 5.60
C MET A 1 -10.84 9.30 4.32
N ILE A 2 -10.19 10.38 3.88
CA ILE A 2 -10.38 10.97 2.55
C ILE A 2 -9.11 10.73 1.73
N LYS A 3 -9.25 10.26 0.49
CA LYS A 3 -8.15 10.08 -0.47
C LYS A 3 -8.40 10.89 -1.74
N SER A 4 -7.33 11.17 -2.47
CA SER A 4 -7.35 11.77 -3.79
C SER A 4 -7.21 10.72 -4.91
N ASN A 5 -8.17 10.73 -5.83
CA ASN A 5 -8.16 9.98 -7.09
C ASN A 5 -7.49 10.75 -8.23
N LEU A 6 -6.72 11.80 -7.94
CA LEU A 6 -6.12 12.64 -8.98
C LEU A 6 -5.25 11.83 -9.95
N ALA A 7 -4.51 10.82 -9.46
CA ALA A 7 -3.72 9.92 -10.30
C ALA A 7 -4.59 9.17 -11.32
N ILE A 8 -5.72 8.62 -10.88
CA ILE A 8 -6.68 7.88 -11.73
C ILE A 8 -7.28 8.81 -12.78
N VAL A 9 -7.81 9.96 -12.36
CA VAL A 9 -8.42 10.95 -13.26
C VAL A 9 -7.41 11.44 -14.31
N MET A 10 -6.15 11.65 -13.92
CA MET A 10 -5.09 12.04 -14.83
C MET A 10 -4.73 10.92 -15.81
N ALA A 11 -4.66 9.67 -15.35
CA ALA A 11 -4.40 8.51 -16.20
C ALA A 11 -5.50 8.33 -17.26
N GLU A 12 -6.77 8.38 -16.85
CA GLU A 12 -7.93 8.29 -17.75
C GLU A 12 -7.92 9.39 -18.82
N LYS A 13 -7.52 10.60 -18.45
CA LYS A 13 -7.41 11.75 -19.36
C LYS A 13 -6.09 11.84 -20.10
N LYS A 14 -5.13 10.94 -19.81
CA LYS A 14 -3.78 10.90 -20.37
C LYS A 14 -3.00 12.22 -20.17
N ILE A 15 -3.18 12.88 -19.02
CA ILE A 15 -2.54 14.16 -18.70
C ILE A 15 -1.36 13.93 -17.75
N LYS A 16 -0.20 14.51 -18.07
CA LYS A 16 0.98 14.49 -17.21
C LYS A 16 0.91 15.57 -16.13
N ILE A 17 1.53 15.32 -14.98
CA ILE A 17 1.54 16.27 -13.86
C ILE A 17 2.16 17.63 -14.21
N SER A 18 3.19 17.62 -15.07
CA SER A 18 3.86 18.82 -15.57
C SER A 18 2.95 19.65 -16.47
N GLU A 19 2.11 19.00 -17.28
CA GLU A 19 1.12 19.67 -18.11
C GLU A 19 0.00 20.25 -17.26
N LEU A 20 -0.53 19.46 -16.32
CA LEU A 20 -1.57 19.90 -15.39
C LEU A 20 -1.12 21.13 -14.62
N SER A 21 0.10 21.12 -14.09
CA SER A 21 0.70 22.27 -13.39
C SER A 21 0.75 23.52 -14.26
N ARG A 22 1.27 23.40 -15.49
CA ARG A 22 1.39 24.52 -16.43
C ARG A 22 0.02 25.11 -16.83
N LYS A 23 -0.99 24.25 -16.99
CA LYS A 23 -2.32 24.67 -17.46
C LYS A 23 -3.20 25.24 -16.35
N THR A 24 -3.05 24.76 -15.12
CA THR A 24 -3.87 25.18 -13.98
C THR A 24 -3.20 26.23 -13.10
N GLY A 25 -1.89 26.43 -13.24
CA GLY A 25 -1.09 27.26 -12.34
C GLY A 25 -0.87 26.66 -10.96
N ILE A 26 -1.39 25.45 -10.68
CA ILE A 26 -1.17 24.75 -9.42
C ILE A 26 0.28 24.28 -9.37
N SER A 27 0.93 24.47 -8.22
CA SER A 27 2.32 24.05 -8.05
C SER A 27 2.48 22.55 -8.27
N ARG A 28 3.58 22.14 -8.91
CA ARG A 28 3.88 20.72 -9.13
C ARG A 28 3.96 19.96 -7.80
N VAL A 29 4.47 20.59 -6.74
CA VAL A 29 4.53 20.00 -5.39
C VAL A 29 3.12 19.66 -4.89
N THR A 30 2.19 20.60 -4.96
CA THR A 30 0.79 20.38 -4.56
C THR A 30 0.14 19.26 -5.37
N LEU A 31 0.33 19.26 -6.68
CA LEU A 31 -0.20 18.19 -7.54
C LEU A 31 0.43 16.84 -7.22
N THR A 32 1.74 16.79 -6.96
CA THR A 32 2.45 15.56 -6.59
C THR A 32 1.93 15.02 -5.27
N SER A 33 1.74 15.87 -4.26
CA SER A 33 1.16 15.46 -2.97
C SER A 33 -0.26 14.91 -3.12
N LEU A 34 -1.10 15.51 -3.98
CA LEU A 34 -2.43 14.98 -4.28
C LEU A 34 -2.36 13.67 -5.07
N TYR A 35 -1.49 13.60 -6.07
CA TYR A 35 -1.30 12.43 -6.93
C TYR A 35 -0.91 11.18 -6.10
N TYR A 36 0.01 11.34 -5.15
CA TYR A 36 0.49 10.26 -4.28
C TYR A 36 -0.24 10.17 -2.94
N ASN A 37 -1.39 10.82 -2.76
CA ASN A 37 -2.15 10.81 -1.49
C ASN A 37 -1.39 11.28 -0.23
N ASN A 38 -0.29 12.03 -0.41
CA ASN A 38 0.56 12.55 0.67
C ASN A 38 0.16 13.96 1.15
N SER A 39 -1.03 14.44 0.76
CA SER A 39 -1.50 15.78 1.11
C SER A 39 -2.28 15.78 2.42
N GLY A 40 -1.97 16.71 3.34
CA GLY A 40 -2.76 16.94 4.55
C GLY A 40 -4.13 17.61 4.30
N GLY A 41 -4.42 17.98 3.06
CA GLY A 41 -5.68 18.60 2.65
C GLY A 41 -5.62 19.19 1.25
N ILE A 42 -6.70 19.85 0.84
CA ILE A 42 -6.76 20.60 -0.42
C ILE A 42 -7.53 21.89 -0.21
N GLN A 43 -7.01 23.01 -0.73
CA GLN A 43 -7.74 24.27 -0.74
C GLN A 43 -8.88 24.21 -1.76
N PHE A 44 -10.02 24.84 -1.46
CA PHE A 44 -11.17 24.82 -2.37
C PHE A 44 -10.87 25.45 -3.73
N ASP A 45 -10.05 26.49 -3.78
CA ASP A 45 -9.64 27.09 -5.06
C ASP A 45 -8.82 26.11 -5.92
N THR A 46 -7.92 25.36 -5.29
CA THR A 46 -7.16 24.28 -5.97
C THR A 46 -8.11 23.20 -6.48
N LEU A 47 -9.04 22.74 -5.64
CA LEU A 47 -10.03 21.73 -6.04
C LEU A 47 -10.91 22.24 -7.19
N ASN A 48 -11.38 23.49 -7.12
CA ASN A 48 -12.18 24.13 -8.16
C ASN A 48 -11.41 24.22 -9.48
N ASN A 49 -10.13 24.62 -9.45
CA ASN A 49 -9.29 24.68 -10.63
C ASN A 49 -9.08 23.30 -11.27
N LEU A 50 -8.86 22.27 -10.46
CA LEU A 50 -8.76 20.89 -10.93
C LEU A 50 -10.08 20.42 -11.56
N CYS A 51 -11.21 20.60 -10.88
CA CYS A 51 -12.54 20.24 -11.39
C CYS A 51 -12.84 20.91 -12.72
N ASN A 52 -12.58 22.22 -12.84
CA ASN A 52 -12.82 22.97 -14.07
C ASN A 52 -11.91 22.50 -15.22
N PHE A 53 -10.61 22.37 -14.98
CA PHE A 53 -9.65 21.98 -16.01
C PHE A 53 -9.86 20.54 -16.47
N LEU A 54 -10.07 19.62 -15.54
CA LEU A 54 -10.27 18.20 -15.84
C LEU A 54 -11.72 17.91 -16.26
N SER A 55 -12.66 18.86 -16.11
CA SER A 55 -14.10 18.67 -16.35
C SER A 55 -14.65 17.50 -15.54
N VAL A 56 -14.42 17.53 -14.23
CA VAL A 56 -14.84 16.51 -13.26
C VAL A 56 -15.49 17.15 -12.04
N LYS A 57 -16.18 16.35 -11.23
CA LYS A 57 -16.76 16.78 -9.96
C LYS A 57 -15.76 16.58 -8.81
N PRO A 58 -15.96 17.27 -7.68
CA PRO A 58 -15.20 17.01 -6.46
C PRO A 58 -15.17 15.53 -6.05
N SER A 59 -16.29 14.81 -6.23
CA SER A 59 -16.40 13.37 -5.92
C SER A 59 -15.53 12.46 -6.79
N ASP A 60 -15.12 12.94 -7.97
CA ASP A 60 -14.25 12.19 -8.86
C ASP A 60 -12.78 12.36 -8.45
N ILE A 61 -12.46 13.45 -7.74
CA ILE A 61 -11.11 13.74 -7.21
C ILE A 61 -10.97 13.27 -5.77
N LEU A 62 -12.01 13.40 -4.93
CA LEU A 62 -11.96 13.09 -3.51
C LEU A 62 -12.89 11.93 -3.20
N VAL A 63 -12.31 10.84 -2.70
CA VAL A 63 -13.02 9.63 -2.27
C VAL A 63 -13.05 9.58 -0.76
N TYR A 64 -14.19 9.15 -0.23
CA TYR A 64 -14.36 8.88 1.19
C TYR A 64 -14.43 7.38 1.42
N TYR A 65 -13.60 6.89 2.33
CA TYR A 65 -13.71 5.55 2.88
C TYR A 65 -14.19 5.64 4.34
N PRO A 66 -15.19 4.83 4.74
CA PRO A 66 -15.80 4.87 6.07
C PRO A 66 -14.92 4.22 7.16
N PHE A 67 -13.60 4.33 7.00
CA PHE A 67 -12.59 3.84 7.92
C PHE A 67 -11.28 4.62 7.75
N ASP A 68 -10.46 4.64 8.80
CA ASP A 68 -9.06 5.08 8.75
C ASP A 68 -8.16 3.87 9.07
N TYR A 69 -6.92 3.83 8.58
CA TYR A 69 -5.95 2.80 8.96
C TYR A 69 -4.56 3.37 9.11
N LYS A 70 -3.71 2.65 9.85
CA LYS A 70 -2.29 2.88 10.01
C LYS A 70 -1.60 1.53 10.14
N ILE A 71 -0.55 1.33 9.37
CA ILE A 71 0.38 0.22 9.60
C ILE A 71 1.30 0.60 10.76
N LYS A 72 1.53 -0.32 11.67
CA LYS A 72 2.41 -0.21 12.83
C LYS A 72 3.28 -1.45 12.95
N ASP A 73 4.37 -1.34 13.68
CA ASP A 73 5.10 -2.51 14.19
C ASP A 73 5.47 -3.52 13.10
N LEU A 74 5.86 -3.03 11.91
CA LEU A 74 6.40 -3.90 10.87
C LEU A 74 7.81 -4.28 11.27
N TYR A 75 7.97 -5.53 11.70
CA TYR A 75 9.24 -6.11 12.06
C TYR A 75 9.58 -7.20 11.05
N PRO A 76 10.46 -6.92 10.08
CA PRO A 76 11.01 -7.97 9.28
C PRO A 76 11.78 -8.95 10.18
N HIS A 77 11.34 -10.21 10.21
CA HIS A 77 12.02 -11.33 10.82
C HIS A 77 12.70 -12.15 9.72
N ILE A 78 14.03 -12.09 9.72
CA ILE A 78 14.92 -12.64 8.71
C ILE A 78 14.87 -14.18 8.62
N ASP A 79 14.62 -14.87 9.74
CA ASP A 79 14.63 -16.33 9.85
C ASP A 79 13.27 -16.91 10.29
N GLY A 80 12.19 -16.16 10.10
CA GLY A 80 10.87 -16.56 10.59
C GLY A 80 9.73 -15.83 9.90
N ILE A 81 8.54 -15.96 10.47
CA ILE A 81 7.35 -15.29 9.98
C ILE A 81 7.51 -13.79 10.24
N ASN A 82 7.46 -12.99 9.18
CA ASN A 82 7.50 -11.53 9.26
C ASN A 82 6.11 -11.04 9.67
N ASN A 83 5.99 -10.31 10.77
CA ASN A 83 4.70 -9.85 11.26
C ASN A 83 4.63 -8.33 11.25
N PHE A 84 3.45 -7.81 10.92
CA PHE A 84 3.14 -6.40 11.10
C PHE A 84 1.75 -6.21 11.64
N LYS A 85 1.57 -5.13 12.38
CA LYS A 85 0.25 -4.79 12.93
C LYS A 85 -0.41 -3.75 12.05
N ILE A 86 -1.69 -3.92 11.79
CA ILE A 86 -2.52 -2.87 11.25
C ILE A 86 -3.49 -2.45 12.32
N GLU A 87 -3.49 -1.16 12.60
CA GLU A 87 -4.58 -0.53 13.31
C GLU A 87 -5.53 0.13 12.32
N TYR A 88 -6.83 -0.05 12.51
CA TYR A 88 -7.83 0.66 11.75
C TYR A 88 -8.97 1.14 12.63
N ILE A 89 -9.63 2.21 12.20
CA ILE A 89 -10.70 2.87 12.94
C ILE A 89 -11.96 2.81 12.10
N ILE A 90 -13.02 2.21 12.64
CA ILE A 90 -14.37 2.17 12.05
C ILE A 90 -15.38 2.59 13.11
N ASN A 91 -16.31 3.49 12.78
CA ASN A 91 -17.34 3.96 13.71
C ASN A 91 -16.76 4.44 15.06
N ASN A 92 -15.62 5.15 15.02
CA ASN A 92 -14.87 5.62 16.19
C ASN A 92 -14.35 4.52 17.13
N LYS A 93 -14.38 3.25 16.71
CA LYS A 93 -13.73 2.14 17.40
C LYS A 93 -12.43 1.79 16.71
N THR A 94 -11.38 1.59 17.51
CA THR A 94 -10.08 1.14 17.03
C THR A 94 -10.00 -0.37 17.09
N PHE A 95 -9.53 -0.95 16.00
CA PHE A 95 -9.26 -2.38 15.85
C PHE A 95 -7.78 -2.54 15.56
N SER A 96 -7.19 -3.63 16.02
CA SER A 96 -5.81 -3.99 15.70
C SER A 96 -5.75 -5.47 15.34
N CYS A 97 -5.02 -5.78 14.28
CA CYS A 97 -4.74 -7.15 13.90
C CYS A 97 -3.29 -7.27 13.44
N SER A 98 -2.66 -8.37 13.82
CA SER A 98 -1.40 -8.82 13.22
C SER A 98 -1.69 -9.47 11.87
N LEU A 99 -0.98 -9.03 10.85
CA LEU A 99 -0.79 -9.75 9.62
C LEU A 99 0.58 -10.40 9.63
N GLU A 100 0.63 -11.59 9.07
CA GLU A 100 1.85 -12.35 8.86
C GLU A 100 2.19 -12.32 7.38
N ILE A 101 3.48 -12.37 7.08
CA ILE A 101 4.01 -12.39 5.73
C ILE A 101 4.88 -13.62 5.58
N GLU A 102 4.56 -14.42 4.57
CA GLU A 102 5.40 -15.51 4.07
C GLU A 102 6.03 -15.11 2.73
N LEU A 103 7.31 -15.42 2.59
CA LEU A 103 8.12 -15.06 1.43
C LEU A 103 8.57 -16.30 0.69
N PHE A 104 8.30 -16.33 -0.61
CA PHE A 104 8.77 -17.36 -1.52
C PHE A 104 9.54 -16.72 -2.67
N VAL A 105 10.62 -17.34 -3.12
CA VAL A 105 11.42 -16.84 -4.24
C VAL A 105 11.51 -17.92 -5.32
N GLU A 106 11.21 -17.56 -6.56
CA GLU A 106 11.47 -18.40 -7.72
C GLU A 106 12.82 -18.04 -8.33
N LYS A 107 13.59 -19.09 -8.62
CA LYS A 107 14.97 -19.00 -9.10
C LYS A 107 15.09 -19.60 -10.47
N LYS A 108 15.74 -18.89 -11.38
CA LYS A 108 16.19 -19.42 -12.65
C LYS A 108 17.69 -19.70 -12.58
N ILE A 109 18.07 -20.89 -13.02
CA ILE A 109 19.47 -21.27 -13.19
C ILE A 109 19.83 -20.97 -14.64
N GLU A 110 20.75 -20.03 -14.88
CA GLU A 110 21.27 -19.83 -16.23
C GLU A 110 22.30 -20.93 -16.57
N PRO A 111 22.22 -21.51 -17.78
CA PRO A 111 23.18 -22.53 -18.20
C PRO A 111 24.58 -21.92 -18.35
N GLU A 112 25.56 -22.71 -17.90
CA GLU A 112 26.97 -22.41 -17.65
C GLU A 112 27.69 -21.60 -18.75
N ASP A 113 28.01 -20.35 -18.44
CA ASP A 113 29.30 -19.75 -18.78
C ASP A 113 30.07 -19.52 -17.46
N ASP A 114 30.93 -20.48 -17.13
CA ASP A 114 32.01 -20.58 -16.13
C ASP A 114 31.82 -20.10 -14.65
N ALA A 115 30.71 -19.48 -14.26
CA ALA A 115 30.47 -19.02 -12.89
C ALA A 115 29.20 -19.56 -12.20
N GLY A 116 28.26 -20.15 -12.96
CA GLY A 116 27.02 -20.72 -12.41
C GLY A 116 26.22 -19.72 -11.56
N GLY A 117 25.62 -18.71 -12.20
CA GLY A 117 24.78 -17.72 -11.51
C GLY A 117 23.38 -18.25 -11.23
N ILE A 118 22.91 -18.10 -9.99
CA ILE A 118 21.49 -18.21 -9.65
C ILE A 118 20.90 -16.81 -9.77
N ILE A 119 19.88 -16.65 -10.62
CA ILE A 119 19.14 -15.39 -10.73
C ILE A 119 17.76 -15.61 -10.11
N ILE A 120 17.38 -14.76 -9.17
CA ILE A 120 16.00 -14.69 -8.70
C ILE A 120 15.21 -13.90 -9.74
N THR A 121 14.14 -14.48 -10.24
CA THR A 121 13.27 -13.82 -11.24
C THR A 121 12.06 -13.19 -10.58
N ASP A 122 11.51 -13.88 -9.58
CA ASP A 122 10.24 -13.52 -8.98
C ASP A 122 10.28 -13.74 -7.46
N VAL A 123 9.74 -12.77 -6.74
CA VAL A 123 9.55 -12.79 -5.30
C VAL A 123 8.04 -12.77 -5.06
N PHE A 124 7.53 -13.77 -4.35
CA PHE A 124 6.15 -13.90 -3.96
C PHE A 124 6.02 -13.61 -2.47
N ILE A 125 5.08 -12.72 -2.14
CA ILE A 125 4.82 -12.27 -0.78
C ILE A 125 3.37 -12.60 -0.45
N SER A 126 3.16 -13.66 0.33
CA SER A 126 1.83 -14.05 0.82
C SER A 126 1.56 -13.35 2.15
N VAL A 127 0.44 -12.64 2.23
CA VAL A 127 0.01 -11.89 3.41
C VAL A 127 -1.26 -12.52 3.98
N TYR A 128 -1.20 -12.94 5.24
CA TYR A 128 -2.29 -13.65 5.90
C TYR A 128 -2.62 -13.09 7.29
N LEU A 129 -3.84 -13.34 7.75
CA LEU A 129 -4.24 -12.98 9.11
C LEU A 129 -3.60 -13.94 10.12
N SER A 130 -2.92 -13.41 11.13
CA SER A 130 -2.29 -14.22 12.19
C SER A 130 -3.32 -15.05 12.97
N GLU A 131 -2.90 -16.20 13.48
CA GLU A 131 -3.73 -17.06 14.34
C GLU A 131 -3.54 -16.78 15.85
N GLN A 132 -2.53 -16.01 16.28
CA GLN A 132 -2.18 -15.79 17.69
C GLN A 132 -1.91 -14.32 18.04
N PHE A 133 -2.43 -13.83 19.18
CA PHE A 133 -2.35 -12.41 19.55
C PHE A 133 -1.96 -12.19 21.03
N ASP A 134 -0.95 -11.34 21.28
CA ASP A 134 -0.53 -10.91 22.62
C ASP A 134 -1.07 -9.51 22.99
N PHE A 135 -1.46 -9.32 24.26
CA PHE A 135 -2.29 -8.23 24.77
C PHE A 135 -1.53 -7.17 25.60
N ALA A 136 -1.88 -5.89 25.43
CA ALA A 136 -1.74 -4.83 26.45
C ALA A 136 -2.75 -3.67 26.19
N ASP A 137 -3.40 -3.18 27.25
CA ASP A 137 -4.53 -2.22 27.31
C ASP A 137 -4.43 -0.97 26.39
N SER A 138 -5.51 -0.36 25.85
CA SER A 138 -6.89 -0.18 26.33
C SER A 138 -7.90 0.01 25.17
N GLU A 139 -8.97 -0.80 25.16
CA GLU A 139 -10.01 -0.98 24.12
C GLU A 139 -9.52 -1.13 22.67
N ILE A 140 -8.92 -2.29 22.43
CA ILE A 140 -8.63 -2.84 21.10
C ILE A 140 -9.38 -4.16 20.99
N GLU A 141 -10.28 -4.29 19.99
CA GLU A 141 -10.92 -5.57 19.67
C GLU A 141 -9.96 -6.38 18.79
N LEU A 142 -9.55 -7.57 19.24
CA LEU A 142 -8.60 -8.45 18.53
C LEU A 142 -9.29 -9.40 17.56
N SER A 143 -8.52 -9.96 16.64
CA SER A 143 -9.03 -10.80 15.54
C SER A 143 -9.63 -12.15 15.97
N GLU A 144 -9.53 -12.54 17.23
CA GLU A 144 -10.08 -13.81 17.74
C GLU A 144 -11.63 -13.92 17.63
N SER A 145 -12.33 -12.86 17.23
CA SER A 145 -13.77 -12.83 16.91
C SER A 145 -14.11 -12.68 15.39
N ALA A 146 -13.14 -12.89 14.49
CA ALA A 146 -13.05 -12.35 13.12
C ALA A 146 -13.98 -12.93 12.03
N ARG A 147 -15.29 -12.62 12.07
CA ARG A 147 -16.01 -12.40 10.79
C ARG A 147 -15.80 -10.99 10.24
N HIS A 148 -15.60 -10.02 11.13
CA HIS A 148 -15.57 -8.62 10.74
C HIS A 148 -14.20 -8.18 10.19
N PHE A 149 -13.09 -8.76 10.66
CA PHE A 149 -11.75 -8.54 10.08
C PHE A 149 -11.64 -9.10 8.67
N GLN A 150 -11.97 -10.39 8.46
CA GLN A 150 -12.00 -10.98 7.13
C GLN A 150 -12.88 -10.17 6.19
N LYS A 151 -14.06 -9.73 6.67
CA LYS A 151 -14.93 -8.83 5.89
C LYS A 151 -14.26 -7.50 5.59
N PHE A 152 -13.64 -6.84 6.56
CA PHE A 152 -12.93 -5.58 6.38
C PHE A 152 -11.87 -5.69 5.29
N PHE A 153 -10.97 -6.66 5.42
CA PHE A 153 -9.88 -6.91 4.50
C PHE A 153 -10.35 -7.35 3.10
N ASN A 154 -11.37 -8.19 3.02
CA ASN A 154 -12.00 -8.55 1.73
C ASN A 154 -12.73 -7.38 1.08
N THR A 155 -13.10 -6.35 1.85
CA THR A 155 -13.68 -5.10 1.33
C THR A 155 -12.65 -3.98 1.15
N LEU A 156 -11.36 -4.22 1.42
CA LEU A 156 -10.33 -3.19 1.24
C LEU A 156 -10.24 -2.81 -0.24
N PRO A 157 -10.36 -1.52 -0.57
CA PRO A 157 -10.07 -1.01 -1.91
C PRO A 157 -8.66 -1.38 -2.35
N SER A 158 -8.48 -1.65 -3.65
CA SER A 158 -7.18 -2.06 -4.21
C SER A 158 -6.09 -1.01 -4.00
N ASP A 159 -6.44 0.29 -4.04
CA ASP A 159 -5.47 1.35 -3.77
C ASP A 159 -4.97 1.36 -2.31
N ILE A 160 -5.78 0.84 -1.37
CA ILE A 160 -5.34 0.67 0.02
C ILE A 160 -4.41 -0.53 0.13
N LYS A 161 -4.73 -1.65 -0.53
CA LYS A 161 -3.82 -2.81 -0.60
C LYS A 161 -2.48 -2.42 -1.21
N ASN A 162 -2.47 -1.70 -2.33
CA ASN A 162 -1.24 -1.24 -2.99
C ASN A 162 -0.39 -0.34 -2.09
N ASP A 163 -1.00 0.52 -1.27
CA ASP A 163 -0.25 1.33 -0.30
C ASP A 163 0.42 0.45 0.76
N MET A 164 -0.27 -0.60 1.20
CA MET A 164 0.28 -1.56 2.17
C MET A 164 1.42 -2.39 1.56
N GLU A 165 1.24 -2.88 0.33
CA GLU A 165 2.28 -3.56 -0.44
C GLU A 165 3.51 -2.67 -0.62
N SER A 166 3.32 -1.41 -1.02
CA SER A 166 4.40 -0.43 -1.17
C SER A 166 5.13 -0.19 0.16
N TYR A 167 4.41 -0.15 1.27
CA TYR A 167 5.00 -0.02 2.60
C TYR A 167 5.82 -1.26 2.99
N ILE A 168 5.29 -2.47 2.74
CA ILE A 168 5.99 -3.73 2.96
C ILE A 168 7.28 -3.78 2.13
N VAL A 169 7.21 -3.48 0.82
CA VAL A 169 8.40 -3.42 -0.03
C VAL A 169 9.39 -2.39 0.53
N THR A 170 8.98 -1.15 0.76
CA THR A 170 9.91 -0.10 1.21
C THR A 170 10.56 -0.41 2.57
N SER A 171 9.87 -1.14 3.44
CA SER A 171 10.33 -1.38 4.81
C SER A 171 11.02 -2.73 5.00
N CYS A 172 10.71 -3.74 4.18
CA CYS A 172 11.28 -5.08 4.29
C CYS A 172 12.18 -5.46 3.11
N PHE A 173 12.00 -4.87 1.92
CA PHE A 173 12.69 -5.33 0.72
C PHE A 173 14.21 -5.15 0.80
N ASP A 174 14.71 -4.10 1.46
CA ASP A 174 16.15 -3.94 1.66
C ASP A 174 16.74 -5.12 2.46
N GLU A 175 16.05 -5.59 3.50
CA GLU A 175 16.51 -6.76 4.27
C GLU A 175 16.39 -8.04 3.44
N ILE A 176 15.23 -8.25 2.80
CA ILE A 176 14.93 -9.44 1.99
C ILE A 176 15.89 -9.56 0.79
N SER A 177 16.14 -8.46 0.08
CA SER A 177 17.03 -8.42 -1.08
C SER A 177 18.46 -8.79 -0.71
N ASN A 178 18.96 -8.26 0.41
CA ASN A 178 20.30 -8.58 0.88
C ASN A 178 20.49 -10.06 1.23
N ILE A 179 19.47 -10.70 1.82
CA ILE A 179 19.54 -12.11 2.25
C ILE A 179 19.45 -13.06 1.06
N TYR A 180 18.48 -12.80 0.18
CA TYR A 180 18.18 -13.71 -0.91
C TYR A 180 18.96 -13.38 -2.19
N TYR A 181 19.74 -12.30 -2.22
CA TYR A 181 20.43 -11.78 -3.42
C TYR A 181 19.44 -11.47 -4.55
N ILE A 182 18.33 -10.84 -4.19
CA ILE A 182 17.28 -10.46 -5.13
C ILE A 182 17.76 -9.23 -5.88
N ASP A 183 17.77 -9.33 -7.21
CA ASP A 183 18.08 -8.22 -8.10
C ASP A 183 17.00 -7.14 -8.00
N GLU A 184 17.36 -5.86 -8.13
CA GLU A 184 16.42 -4.73 -8.22
C GLU A 184 15.41 -4.91 -9.37
N GLU A 185 15.76 -5.68 -10.40
CA GLU A 185 14.89 -5.99 -11.54
C GLU A 185 13.89 -7.13 -11.28
N SER A 186 13.92 -7.78 -10.11
CA SER A 186 13.04 -8.91 -9.80
C SER A 186 11.58 -8.48 -9.68
N ASN A 187 10.65 -9.28 -10.21
CA ASN A 187 9.22 -8.99 -10.04
C ASN A 187 8.80 -9.31 -8.62
N ILE A 188 8.06 -8.41 -7.99
CA ILE A 188 7.44 -8.65 -6.67
C ILE A 188 5.94 -8.85 -6.87
N ASN A 189 5.44 -10.00 -6.42
CA ASN A 189 4.05 -10.39 -6.52
C ASN A 189 3.47 -10.54 -5.12
N PHE A 190 2.30 -9.94 -4.87
CA PHE A 190 1.60 -10.04 -3.59
C PHE A 190 0.36 -10.94 -3.72
N GLU A 191 0.20 -11.84 -2.76
CA GLU A 191 -1.01 -12.66 -2.60
C GLU A 191 -1.62 -12.39 -1.22
N TRP A 192 -2.88 -11.97 -1.18
CA TRP A 192 -3.60 -11.68 0.06
C TRP A 192 -4.52 -12.85 0.41
N GLU A 193 -4.13 -13.66 1.39
CA GLU A 193 -4.84 -14.85 1.86
C GLU A 193 -5.57 -14.55 3.19
N ILE A 194 -6.82 -14.08 3.09
CA ILE A 194 -7.59 -13.46 4.20
C ILE A 194 -8.92 -14.17 4.45
#